data_AF-A0A7W0KRN1-F1
#
_entry.id   AF-A0A7W0KRN1-F1
#
_cell.length_a   1.000
_cell.length_b   1.000
_cell.length_c   1.000
_cell.angle_alpha   90.00
_cell.angle_beta   90.00
_cell.angle_gamma   90.00
#
_symmetry.space_group_name_H-M   'P 1'
#
loop_
_entity.id
_entity.type
_entity.pdbx_description
1 polymer ?
#
loop_
_entity_poly.entity_id
_entity_poly.type
_entity_poly.pdbx_seq_one_letter_code
_entity_poly.pdbx_strand_id
1 'polypeptide(L)'
;MADATASLDPRTPVVVAVGQVEQRTDDPTRAVEPTALLARAARQAETDSGSRELLATLDTVAVIRILSWRYRDPAALVAAELGISPRRTIETADGGNYPQTMLNRACLEIQAGTADAVLIGGAEAWRTRTSARKAGMAQDWTRQHDTVAPTEAVTNPQDLAHPGEWARKVMMPIEIYPLFENALRAAEGWSIDEHRDRLAQLWSGFSEVAATNPHAWIQQAYSPAELRDPTPANRMVGFPYTKLMNANNAVEQAGCFVVCSVDRARQLAIPTDRWVFPWSGTDAHEHWFVSHRWNLAEAPAIRLAGRAALELAGVGVDDLAHVDVYSCFPSAVQIAAREIGLGTDRPLTVTGGLSFAGGPWNNYVSHSIATMVERLRGDAGSLGLVTANGGFLTKHAFGVYSTTPPPTAFRHVDAQADVDRLPRRELAEVVDGPVTVETSTVVHDRESEPEKAITACRLPDGRRAWGGSTDIDVMKLLVSEETAGRPGHLDPEGTFTFT
;
A
#
# COMPACT_ATOMS: atom_id res chain seq x y z
N MET A 1 -30.86 14.43 -11.20
CA MET A 1 -29.52 14.59 -10.58
C MET A 1 -29.08 16.06 -10.45
N ALA A 2 -29.53 17.00 -11.31
CA ALA A 2 -29.14 18.42 -11.22
C ALA A 2 -29.62 19.19 -9.98
N ASP A 3 -30.56 18.64 -9.20
CA ASP A 3 -31.20 19.35 -8.06
C ASP A 3 -30.56 19.00 -6.69
N ALA A 4 -29.96 17.80 -6.56
CA ALA A 4 -29.39 17.34 -5.28
C ALA A 4 -28.04 18.02 -4.94
N THR A 5 -27.31 18.52 -5.95
CA THR A 5 -26.03 19.16 -5.72
C THR A 5 -26.16 20.63 -5.33
N ALA A 6 -27.27 21.30 -5.62
CA ALA A 6 -27.46 22.73 -5.32
C ALA A 6 -27.55 23.02 -3.81
N SER A 7 -28.06 22.08 -3.02
CA SER A 7 -28.21 22.20 -1.55
C SER A 7 -27.01 21.73 -0.73
N LEU A 8 -25.90 21.33 -1.37
CA LEU A 8 -24.71 20.86 -0.66
C LEU A 8 -24.03 22.00 0.11
N ASP A 9 -23.56 21.69 1.31
CA ASP A 9 -22.69 22.58 2.08
C ASP A 9 -21.50 22.98 1.19
N PRO A 10 -21.23 24.28 0.99
CA PRO A 10 -20.09 24.78 0.21
C PRO A 10 -18.74 24.19 0.63
N ARG A 11 -18.59 23.78 1.90
CA ARG A 11 -17.39 23.15 2.47
C ARG A 11 -17.36 21.62 2.39
N THR A 12 -18.31 20.99 1.71
CA THR A 12 -18.27 19.56 1.45
C THR A 12 -17.03 19.22 0.60
N PRO A 13 -16.15 18.29 1.02
CA PRO A 13 -15.00 17.89 0.24
C PRO A 13 -15.41 16.97 -0.92
N VAL A 14 -14.79 17.15 -2.08
CA VAL A 14 -15.05 16.39 -3.30
C VAL A 14 -13.76 16.16 -4.08
N VAL A 15 -13.51 14.92 -4.49
CA VAL A 15 -12.46 14.59 -5.45
C VAL A 15 -12.97 14.95 -6.84
N VAL A 16 -12.27 15.86 -7.51
CA VAL A 16 -12.72 16.47 -8.78
C VAL A 16 -11.85 16.09 -9.97
N ALA A 17 -10.66 15.57 -9.72
CA ALA A 17 -9.67 15.33 -10.77
C ALA A 17 -8.71 14.21 -10.39
N VAL A 18 -8.32 13.41 -11.36
CA VAL A 18 -7.33 12.33 -11.21
C VAL A 18 -6.39 12.28 -12.40
N GLY A 19 -5.14 11.87 -12.18
CA GLY A 19 -4.14 11.77 -13.24
C GLY A 19 -3.14 10.65 -12.99
N GLN A 20 -2.79 9.92 -14.05
CA GLN A 20 -1.94 8.72 -14.01
C GLN A 20 -1.03 8.64 -15.23
N VAL A 21 0.28 8.59 -14.99
CA VAL A 21 1.31 8.56 -16.04
C VAL A 21 2.27 7.40 -15.83
N GLU A 22 2.48 6.63 -16.89
CA GLU A 22 3.51 5.60 -17.00
C GLU A 22 4.57 6.05 -18.00
N GLN A 23 5.86 5.87 -17.68
CA GLN A 23 6.96 6.11 -18.62
C GLN A 23 7.72 4.83 -18.93
N ARG A 24 7.42 4.19 -20.06
CA ARG A 24 8.13 2.99 -20.51
C ARG A 24 9.30 3.37 -21.43
N THR A 25 10.43 3.79 -20.85
CA THR A 25 11.69 4.04 -21.58
C THR A 25 12.73 2.97 -21.28
N ASP A 26 13.46 2.52 -22.29
CA ASP A 26 14.61 1.61 -22.13
C ASP A 26 15.95 2.36 -22.06
N ASP A 27 15.94 3.64 -22.42
CA ASP A 27 17.09 4.54 -22.32
C ASP A 27 16.99 5.37 -21.02
N PRO A 28 17.85 5.13 -20.01
CA PRO A 28 17.81 5.85 -18.75
C PRO A 28 18.16 7.34 -18.88
N THR A 29 18.83 7.75 -19.97
CA THR A 29 19.21 9.16 -20.20
C THR A 29 18.02 10.00 -20.67
N ARG A 30 16.99 9.36 -21.23
CA ARG A 30 15.75 9.98 -21.68
C ARG A 30 14.64 9.95 -20.62
N ALA A 31 14.90 9.29 -19.50
CA ALA A 31 13.93 9.14 -18.43
C ALA A 31 13.74 10.46 -17.68
N VAL A 32 12.48 10.89 -17.60
CA VAL A 32 12.10 12.05 -16.79
C VAL A 32 12.15 11.71 -15.31
N GLU A 33 12.59 12.68 -14.52
CA GLU A 33 12.71 12.53 -13.07
C GLU A 33 11.32 12.47 -12.39
N PRO A 34 11.21 11.86 -11.19
CA PRO A 34 9.94 11.66 -10.51
C PRO A 34 9.05 12.91 -10.35
N THR A 35 9.61 14.05 -9.96
CA THR A 35 8.83 15.30 -9.75
C THR A 35 8.19 15.82 -11.04
N ALA A 36 8.93 15.78 -12.15
CA ALA A 36 8.40 16.13 -13.47
C ALA A 36 7.39 15.08 -13.98
N LEU A 37 7.54 13.81 -13.61
CA LEU A 37 6.54 12.77 -13.89
C LEU A 37 5.23 13.05 -13.14
N LEU A 38 5.30 13.44 -11.87
CA LEU A 38 4.15 13.87 -11.08
C LEU A 38 3.50 15.14 -11.63
N ALA A 39 4.27 16.13 -12.10
CA ALA A 39 3.72 17.30 -12.77
C ALA A 39 2.96 16.95 -14.06
N ARG A 40 3.40 15.93 -14.81
CA ARG A 40 2.63 15.41 -15.96
C ARG A 40 1.31 14.79 -15.54
N ALA A 41 1.29 14.00 -14.46
CA ALA A 41 0.05 13.46 -13.90
C ALA A 41 -0.88 14.58 -13.42
N ALA A 42 -0.36 15.64 -12.79
CA ALA A 42 -1.15 16.80 -12.40
C ALA A 42 -1.79 17.53 -13.59
N ARG A 43 -1.07 17.69 -14.72
CA ARG A 43 -1.64 18.25 -15.97
C ARG A 43 -2.73 17.35 -16.57
N GLN A 44 -2.62 16.03 -16.43
CA GLN A 44 -3.71 15.12 -16.79
C GLN A 44 -4.92 15.28 -15.86
N ALA A 45 -4.71 15.45 -14.55
CA ALA A 45 -5.79 15.74 -13.62
C ALA A 45 -6.51 17.05 -13.96
N GLU A 46 -5.79 18.11 -14.35
CA GLU A 46 -6.41 19.33 -14.86
C GLU A 46 -7.31 19.07 -16.07
N THR A 47 -6.82 18.26 -17.01
CA THR A 47 -7.60 17.85 -18.19
C THR A 47 -8.84 17.03 -17.80
N ASP A 48 -8.71 16.08 -16.88
CA ASP A 48 -9.80 15.24 -16.35
C ASP A 48 -10.89 16.09 -15.69
N SER A 49 -10.51 17.15 -14.98
CA SER A 49 -11.45 18.04 -14.28
C SER A 49 -12.37 18.81 -15.22
N GLY A 50 -11.97 19.00 -16.48
CA GLY A 50 -12.66 19.89 -17.42
C GLY A 50 -12.45 21.38 -17.15
N SER A 51 -11.64 21.77 -16.17
CA SER A 51 -11.29 23.15 -15.85
C SER A 51 -9.82 23.45 -16.11
N ARG A 52 -9.52 24.53 -16.83
CA ARG A 52 -8.14 24.98 -17.12
C ARG A 52 -7.49 25.78 -16.01
N GLU A 53 -8.24 26.08 -14.95
CA GLU A 53 -7.78 26.91 -13.84
C GLU A 53 -7.50 26.07 -12.59
N LEU A 54 -7.79 24.76 -12.60
CA LEU A 54 -7.70 23.91 -11.43
C LEU A 54 -6.34 24.01 -10.75
N LEU A 55 -5.24 23.82 -11.49
CA LEU A 55 -3.90 23.80 -10.91
C LEU A 55 -3.50 25.16 -10.33
N ALA A 56 -3.89 26.24 -10.99
CA ALA A 56 -3.61 27.61 -10.54
C ALA A 56 -4.29 27.95 -9.21
N THR A 57 -5.34 27.23 -8.84
CA THR A 57 -6.08 27.44 -7.59
C THR A 57 -5.68 26.53 -6.43
N LEU A 58 -4.72 25.62 -6.64
CA LEU A 58 -4.21 24.75 -5.58
C LEU A 58 -3.53 25.57 -4.48
N ASP A 59 -4.01 25.45 -3.25
CA ASP A 59 -3.35 26.06 -2.10
C ASP A 59 -2.32 25.14 -1.46
N THR A 60 -2.44 23.83 -1.69
CA THR A 60 -1.55 22.82 -1.11
C THR A 60 -1.15 21.77 -2.14
N VAL A 61 0.14 21.45 -2.18
CA VAL A 61 0.69 20.31 -2.94
C VAL A 61 1.34 19.35 -1.94
N ALA A 62 0.79 18.15 -1.83
CA ALA A 62 1.27 17.08 -0.96
C ALA A 62 1.89 15.96 -1.79
N VAL A 63 3.20 15.73 -1.58
CA VAL A 63 3.94 14.68 -2.25
C VAL A 63 4.18 13.50 -1.32
N ILE A 64 3.71 12.34 -1.76
CA ILE A 64 3.99 11.05 -1.15
C ILE A 64 5.46 10.72 -1.38
N ARG A 65 6.16 10.36 -0.30
CA ARG A 65 7.61 10.19 -0.24
C ARG A 65 8.17 9.41 -1.43
N ILE A 66 9.07 10.04 -2.17
CA ILE A 66 9.77 9.49 -3.35
C ILE A 66 11.07 8.81 -2.90
N LEU A 67 11.28 7.56 -3.33
CA LEU A 67 12.45 6.75 -2.97
C LEU A 67 13.47 6.62 -4.10
N SER A 68 13.06 6.78 -5.35
CA SER A 68 13.96 6.70 -6.51
C SER A 68 14.94 7.87 -6.61
N TRP A 69 14.70 8.99 -5.93
CA TRP A 69 15.65 10.09 -5.81
C TRP A 69 15.42 10.90 -4.55
N ARG A 70 16.49 11.45 -3.98
CA ARG A 70 16.40 12.25 -2.75
C ARG A 70 16.12 13.71 -3.11
N TYR A 71 14.88 14.12 -2.87
CA TYR A 71 14.48 15.52 -2.89
C TYR A 71 14.44 16.07 -1.45
N ARG A 72 14.51 17.40 -1.33
CA ARG A 72 14.38 18.12 -0.06
C ARG A 72 12.96 18.65 0.11
N ASP A 73 12.39 19.22 -0.95
CA ASP A 73 10.97 19.56 -1.08
C ASP A 73 10.52 19.19 -2.51
N PRO A 74 10.07 17.94 -2.72
CA PRO A 74 9.59 17.52 -4.03
C PRO A 74 8.31 18.25 -4.46
N ALA A 75 7.47 18.70 -3.51
CA ALA A 75 6.26 19.44 -3.80
C ALA A 75 6.57 20.84 -4.39
N ALA A 76 7.61 21.52 -3.91
CA ALA A 76 8.08 22.77 -4.50
C ALA A 76 8.59 22.59 -5.95
N LEU A 77 9.25 21.47 -6.26
CA LEU A 77 9.68 21.18 -7.64
C LEU A 77 8.49 20.92 -8.56
N VAL A 78 7.49 20.17 -8.09
CA VAL A 78 6.23 19.97 -8.83
C VAL A 78 5.53 21.31 -9.07
N ALA A 79 5.42 22.15 -8.04
CA ALA A 79 4.82 23.48 -8.15
C ALA A 79 5.55 24.36 -9.19
N ALA A 80 6.89 24.37 -9.15
CA ALA A 80 7.71 25.12 -10.11
C ALA A 80 7.52 24.63 -11.55
N GLU A 81 7.49 23.31 -11.78
CA GLU A 81 7.24 22.70 -13.09
C GLU A 81 5.82 23.03 -13.62
N LEU A 82 4.84 23.12 -12.73
CA LEU A 82 3.47 23.50 -13.06
C LEU A 82 3.27 25.03 -13.21
N GLY A 83 4.25 25.84 -12.82
CA GLY A 83 4.13 27.30 -12.83
C GLY A 83 3.15 27.85 -11.78
N ILE A 84 2.96 27.14 -10.67
CA ILE A 84 2.03 27.50 -9.60
C ILE A 84 2.78 27.85 -8.30
N SER A 85 2.09 28.49 -7.36
CA SER A 85 2.66 28.90 -6.07
C SER A 85 1.69 28.55 -4.94
N PRO A 86 1.62 27.26 -4.55
CA PRO A 86 0.77 26.85 -3.45
C PRO A 86 1.26 27.51 -2.16
N ARG A 87 0.33 27.82 -1.27
CA ARG A 87 0.63 28.33 0.07
C ARG A 87 1.42 27.31 0.90
N ARG A 88 1.22 26.01 0.64
CA ARG A 88 1.79 24.93 1.44
C ARG A 88 2.33 23.79 0.57
N THR A 89 3.55 23.39 0.87
CA THR A 89 4.18 22.17 0.36
C THR A 89 4.27 21.13 1.46
N ILE A 90 3.85 19.90 1.20
CA ILE A 90 3.91 18.78 2.16
C ILE A 90 4.72 17.64 1.56
N GLU A 91 5.62 17.06 2.35
CA GLU A 91 6.22 15.75 2.06
C GLU A 91 5.85 14.75 3.15
N THR A 92 5.46 13.53 2.76
CA THR A 92 5.17 12.46 3.73
C THR A 92 6.41 11.68 4.15
N ALA A 93 6.28 10.87 5.21
CA ALA A 93 7.21 9.79 5.50
C ALA A 93 6.93 8.57 4.59
N ASP A 94 7.70 7.50 4.80
CA ASP A 94 7.55 6.23 4.07
C ASP A 94 6.28 5.49 4.48
N GLY A 95 5.48 5.05 3.51
CA GLY A 95 4.30 4.24 3.75
C GLY A 95 3.26 4.35 2.63
N GLY A 96 2.79 3.19 2.14
CA GLY A 96 1.70 3.12 1.17
C GLY A 96 0.33 3.55 1.71
N ASN A 97 0.19 3.81 3.02
CA ASN A 97 -1.04 4.32 3.62
C ASN A 97 -1.26 5.83 3.33
N TYR A 98 -0.18 6.59 3.12
CA TYR A 98 -0.23 8.04 3.13
C TYR A 98 -1.12 8.69 2.05
N PRO A 99 -1.31 8.14 0.83
CA PRO A 99 -2.27 8.72 -0.10
C PRO A 99 -3.68 8.86 0.51
N GLN A 100 -4.17 7.81 1.17
CA GLN A 100 -5.48 7.83 1.82
C GLN A 100 -5.47 8.68 3.11
N THR A 101 -4.43 8.57 3.94
CA THR A 101 -4.29 9.42 5.16
C THR A 101 -4.31 10.91 4.80
N MET A 102 -3.60 11.30 3.73
CA MET A 102 -3.56 12.69 3.28
C MET A 102 -4.90 13.15 2.71
N LEU A 103 -5.66 12.26 2.05
CA LEU A 103 -7.02 12.58 1.60
C LEU A 103 -7.97 12.76 2.80
N ASN A 104 -7.92 11.86 3.79
CA ASN A 104 -8.72 11.96 5.01
C ASN A 104 -8.47 13.32 5.71
N ARG A 105 -7.19 13.68 5.84
CA ARG A 105 -6.78 14.97 6.38
C ARG A 105 -7.27 16.15 5.54
N ALA A 106 -7.09 16.11 4.22
CA ALA A 106 -7.52 17.19 3.34
C ALA A 106 -9.04 17.41 3.40
N CYS A 107 -9.82 16.33 3.55
CA CYS A 107 -11.28 16.44 3.75
C CYS A 107 -11.62 17.21 5.03
N LEU A 108 -10.95 16.91 6.15
CA LEU A 108 -11.13 17.64 7.41
C LEU A 108 -10.69 19.11 7.31
N GLU A 109 -9.56 19.38 6.66
CA GLU A 109 -9.06 20.75 6.46
C GLU A 109 -10.01 21.58 5.58
N ILE A 110 -10.61 20.96 4.55
CA ILE A 110 -11.63 21.60 3.70
C ILE A 110 -12.91 21.89 4.47
N GLN A 111 -13.40 20.95 5.28
CA GLN A 111 -14.57 21.15 6.14
C GLN A 111 -14.34 22.26 7.18
N ALA A 112 -13.12 22.34 7.73
CA ALA A 112 -12.71 23.39 8.67
C ALA A 112 -12.43 24.75 7.98
N GLY A 113 -12.37 24.77 6.65
CA GLY A 113 -12.04 25.97 5.87
C GLY A 113 -10.57 26.41 5.96
N THR A 114 -9.67 25.51 6.34
CA THR A 114 -8.22 25.77 6.41
C THR A 114 -7.47 25.36 5.12
N ALA A 115 -8.16 24.68 4.20
CA ALA A 115 -7.77 24.42 2.82
C ALA A 115 -8.99 24.54 1.90
N ASP A 116 -8.77 24.83 0.61
CA ASP A 116 -9.81 24.92 -0.41
C ASP A 116 -9.59 23.93 -1.56
N ALA A 117 -8.34 23.70 -1.96
CA ALA A 117 -7.95 22.77 -3.02
C ALA A 117 -6.55 22.18 -2.79
N VAL A 118 -6.48 20.85 -2.72
CA VAL A 118 -5.27 20.09 -2.39
C VAL A 118 -4.98 19.06 -3.47
N LEU A 119 -3.77 19.10 -4.03
CA LEU A 119 -3.24 18.02 -4.86
C LEU A 119 -2.45 17.05 -4.00
N ILE A 120 -2.77 15.75 -4.10
CA ILE A 120 -2.09 14.67 -3.41
C ILE A 120 -1.59 13.67 -4.45
N GLY A 121 -0.32 13.30 -4.39
CA GLY A 121 0.21 12.29 -5.30
C GLY A 121 1.70 12.03 -5.11
N GLY A 122 2.24 11.16 -5.94
CA GLY A 122 3.63 10.73 -5.87
C GLY A 122 4.10 10.16 -7.19
N ALA A 123 5.39 9.87 -7.26
CA ALA A 123 5.99 9.28 -8.46
C ALA A 123 7.24 8.48 -8.10
N GLU A 124 7.52 7.46 -8.90
CA GLU A 124 8.76 6.70 -8.83
C GLU A 124 9.34 6.47 -10.22
N ALA A 125 10.67 6.45 -10.32
CA ALA A 125 11.44 6.06 -11.50
C ALA A 125 12.49 5.01 -11.12
N TRP A 126 12.04 3.99 -10.38
CA TRP A 126 12.94 3.06 -9.68
C TRP A 126 13.64 2.08 -10.63
N ARG A 127 12.97 1.64 -11.70
CA ARG A 127 13.58 0.79 -12.73
C ARG A 127 14.71 1.53 -13.44
N THR A 128 14.52 2.80 -13.78
CA THR A 128 15.50 3.70 -14.38
C THR A 128 16.68 3.91 -13.45
N ARG A 129 16.44 4.26 -12.18
CA ARG A 129 17.53 4.38 -11.20
C ARG A 129 18.33 3.08 -11.11
N THR A 130 17.66 1.94 -11.11
CA THR A 130 18.32 0.63 -10.98
C THR A 130 19.12 0.27 -12.23
N SER A 131 18.57 0.49 -13.43
CA SER A 131 19.26 0.20 -14.70
C SER A 131 20.47 1.11 -14.89
N ALA A 132 20.33 2.40 -14.62
CA ALA A 132 21.42 3.36 -14.75
C ALA A 132 22.57 3.09 -13.78
N ARG A 133 22.24 2.77 -12.51
CA ARG A 133 23.23 2.33 -11.52
C ARG A 133 23.99 1.08 -11.98
N LYS A 134 23.29 0.08 -12.54
CA LYS A 134 23.92 -1.13 -13.09
C LYS A 134 24.84 -0.82 -14.28
N ALA A 135 24.47 0.16 -15.10
CA ALA A 135 25.27 0.61 -16.23
C ALA A 135 26.41 1.58 -15.85
N GLY A 136 26.56 1.93 -14.57
CA GLY A 136 27.55 2.92 -14.11
C GLY A 136 27.28 4.34 -14.59
N MET A 137 26.04 4.64 -15.00
CA MET A 137 25.62 5.96 -15.47
C MET A 137 25.17 6.83 -14.29
N ALA A 138 25.53 8.12 -14.35
CA ALA A 138 25.05 9.11 -13.39
C ALA A 138 23.73 9.71 -13.88
N GLN A 139 22.76 9.86 -12.98
CA GLN A 139 21.50 10.51 -13.31
C GLN A 139 21.63 11.99 -13.01
N ASP A 140 21.43 12.82 -14.02
CA ASP A 140 21.42 14.26 -13.91
C ASP A 140 20.03 14.77 -13.54
N TRP A 141 19.46 14.19 -12.48
CA TRP A 141 18.19 14.64 -11.91
C TRP A 141 18.43 15.74 -10.90
N THR A 142 17.43 16.61 -10.76
CA THR A 142 17.49 17.82 -9.94
C THR A 142 17.96 17.53 -8.52
N ARG A 143 18.87 18.36 -8.01
CA ARG A 143 19.31 18.37 -6.61
C ARG A 143 18.98 19.71 -5.99
N GLN A 144 18.26 19.69 -4.87
CA GLN A 144 17.94 20.88 -4.11
C GLN A 144 19.03 21.17 -3.08
N HIS A 145 19.23 22.45 -2.77
CA HIS A 145 20.14 22.87 -1.69
C HIS A 145 19.70 22.32 -0.34
N ASP A 146 20.64 22.05 0.56
CA ASP A 146 20.36 21.40 1.86
C ASP A 146 19.48 22.22 2.81
N THR A 147 19.35 23.52 2.56
CA THR A 147 18.48 24.43 3.33
C THR A 147 17.03 24.43 2.85
N VAL A 148 16.73 23.79 1.72
CA VAL A 148 15.36 23.63 1.24
C VAL A 148 14.64 22.64 2.14
N ALA A 149 13.40 22.95 2.51
CA ALA A 149 12.52 22.09 3.27
C ALA A 149 11.07 22.34 2.84
N PRO A 150 10.19 21.34 2.92
CA PRO A 150 8.78 21.56 2.71
C PRO A 150 8.23 22.48 3.80
N THR A 151 7.10 23.12 3.50
CA THR A 151 6.35 23.87 4.51
C THR A 151 5.99 22.96 5.68
N GLU A 152 5.72 21.68 5.39
CA GLU A 152 5.48 20.65 6.39
C GLU A 152 6.05 19.29 5.98
N ALA A 153 6.69 18.61 6.93
CA ALA A 153 7.03 17.20 6.80
C ALA A 153 6.12 16.37 7.70
N VAL A 154 5.34 15.45 7.12
CA VAL A 154 4.59 14.45 7.90
C VAL A 154 5.57 13.35 8.27
N THR A 155 6.00 13.32 9.52
CA THR A 155 7.01 12.38 10.00
C THR A 155 6.41 11.13 10.61
N ASN A 156 7.22 10.08 10.66
CA ASN A 156 6.94 8.88 11.42
C ASN A 156 8.02 8.74 12.49
N PRO A 157 7.68 8.78 13.79
CA PRO A 157 8.69 8.83 14.85
C PRO A 157 9.34 7.46 15.14
N GLN A 158 8.82 6.36 14.59
CA GLN A 158 9.29 5.02 14.91
C GLN A 158 9.90 4.31 13.69
N ASP A 159 11.04 3.67 13.90
CA ASP A 159 11.68 2.79 12.92
C ASP A 159 10.78 1.61 12.58
N LEU A 160 10.83 1.13 11.34
CA LEU A 160 9.93 0.05 10.89
C LEU A 160 10.21 -1.30 11.56
N ALA A 161 11.43 -1.53 12.04
CA ALA A 161 11.86 -2.78 12.66
C ALA A 161 12.55 -2.54 14.00
N HIS A 162 12.32 -3.45 14.95
CA HIS A 162 12.90 -3.44 16.29
C HIS A 162 14.40 -3.71 16.25
N PRO A 163 15.25 -3.14 17.14
CA PRO A 163 16.68 -3.46 17.19
C PRO A 163 17.00 -4.97 17.22
N GLY A 164 16.25 -5.77 17.98
CA GLY A 164 16.35 -7.23 17.95
C GLY A 164 15.98 -7.89 16.60
N GLU A 165 15.05 -7.32 15.82
CA GLU A 165 14.77 -7.76 14.44
C GLU A 165 15.95 -7.44 13.51
N TRP A 166 16.55 -6.25 13.66
CA TRP A 166 17.78 -5.86 12.95
C TRP A 166 18.94 -6.80 13.26
N ALA A 167 19.12 -7.15 14.54
CA ALA A 167 20.16 -8.08 14.96
C ALA A 167 20.03 -9.45 14.29
N ARG A 168 18.79 -9.88 13.98
CA ARG A 168 18.50 -11.14 13.27
C ARG A 168 18.35 -11.00 11.76
N LYS A 169 18.53 -9.79 11.21
CA LYS A 169 18.37 -9.48 9.77
C LYS A 169 16.99 -9.88 9.21
N VAL A 170 15.93 -9.75 10.02
CA VAL A 170 14.54 -9.97 9.59
C VAL A 170 13.91 -8.61 9.24
N MET A 171 14.04 -8.19 7.97
CA MET A 171 13.84 -6.75 7.65
C MET A 171 13.25 -6.50 6.28
N MET A 172 13.30 -7.44 5.35
CA MET A 172 12.81 -7.20 4.01
C MET A 172 11.33 -7.57 3.90
N PRO A 173 10.50 -6.82 3.15
CA PRO A 173 9.11 -7.22 2.91
C PRO A 173 8.99 -8.63 2.32
N ILE A 174 9.91 -9.02 1.43
CA ILE A 174 9.97 -10.35 0.82
C ILE A 174 10.34 -11.48 1.80
N GLU A 175 10.74 -11.15 3.02
CA GLU A 175 11.00 -12.09 4.12
C GLU A 175 9.82 -12.09 5.12
N ILE A 176 9.26 -10.91 5.41
CA ILE A 176 8.24 -10.75 6.45
C ILE A 176 6.84 -11.12 5.97
N TYR A 177 6.42 -10.70 4.77
CA TYR A 177 5.08 -11.04 4.29
C TYR A 177 4.85 -12.54 4.07
N PRO A 178 5.85 -13.35 3.66
CA PRO A 178 5.75 -14.80 3.71
C PRO A 178 5.55 -15.39 5.11
N LEU A 179 6.09 -14.75 6.16
CA LEU A 179 5.82 -15.18 7.55
C LEU A 179 4.35 -14.99 7.91
N PHE A 180 3.75 -13.86 7.54
CA PHE A 180 2.30 -13.64 7.71
C PHE A 180 1.48 -14.66 6.92
N GLU A 181 1.92 -14.97 5.70
CA GLU A 181 1.25 -15.92 4.81
C GLU A 181 1.26 -17.35 5.37
N ASN A 182 2.42 -17.84 5.83
CA ASN A 182 2.49 -19.16 6.44
C ASN A 182 1.80 -19.21 7.80
N ALA A 183 1.75 -18.10 8.55
CA ALA A 183 0.96 -18.00 9.78
C ALA A 183 -0.54 -18.11 9.47
N LEU A 184 -1.00 -17.41 8.43
CA LEU A 184 -2.38 -17.47 7.94
C LEU A 184 -2.75 -18.89 7.51
N ARG A 185 -1.92 -19.51 6.66
CA ARG A 185 -2.10 -20.90 6.22
C ARG A 185 -2.28 -21.85 7.41
N ALA A 186 -1.38 -21.77 8.38
CA ALA A 186 -1.41 -22.63 9.57
C ALA A 186 -2.65 -22.36 10.43
N ALA A 187 -3.06 -21.10 10.59
CA ALA A 187 -4.26 -20.73 11.36
C ALA A 187 -5.56 -21.24 10.71
N GLU A 188 -5.61 -21.26 9.38
CA GLU A 188 -6.76 -21.78 8.61
C GLU A 188 -6.73 -23.32 8.45
N GLY A 189 -5.63 -23.97 8.85
CA GLY A 189 -5.46 -25.42 8.74
C GLY A 189 -5.32 -25.93 7.31
N TRP A 190 -4.92 -25.07 6.36
CA TRP A 190 -4.72 -25.47 4.97
C TRP A 190 -3.43 -26.25 4.79
N SER A 191 -3.48 -27.30 3.97
CA SER A 191 -2.26 -27.92 3.49
C SER A 191 -1.44 -26.94 2.65
N ILE A 192 -0.14 -27.22 2.51
CA ILE A 192 0.76 -26.40 1.68
C ILE A 192 0.26 -26.31 0.24
N ASP A 193 -0.15 -27.42 -0.36
CA ASP A 193 -0.59 -27.43 -1.76
C ASP A 193 -1.91 -26.71 -1.97
N GLU A 194 -2.92 -26.94 -1.11
CA GLU A 194 -4.20 -26.22 -1.17
C GLU A 194 -4.01 -24.71 -1.05
N HIS A 195 -3.11 -24.29 -0.17
CA HIS A 195 -2.79 -22.89 0.02
C HIS A 195 -2.13 -22.28 -1.20
N ARG A 196 -1.14 -22.95 -1.79
CA ARG A 196 -0.50 -22.48 -3.03
C ARG A 196 -1.49 -22.37 -4.20
N ASP A 197 -2.46 -23.27 -4.28
CA ASP A 197 -3.55 -23.18 -5.26
C ASP A 197 -4.42 -21.94 -5.02
N ARG A 198 -4.79 -21.66 -3.76
CA ARG A 198 -5.54 -20.46 -3.38
C ARG A 198 -4.79 -19.17 -3.72
N LEU A 199 -3.49 -19.11 -3.42
CA LEU A 199 -2.65 -17.96 -3.75
C LEU A 199 -2.60 -17.72 -5.25
N ALA A 200 -2.40 -18.78 -6.04
CA ALA A 200 -2.36 -18.70 -7.48
C ALA A 200 -3.70 -18.23 -8.07
N GLN A 201 -4.83 -18.73 -7.55
CA GLN A 201 -6.16 -18.31 -7.99
C GLN A 201 -6.44 -16.84 -7.66
N LEU A 202 -6.14 -16.41 -6.42
CA LEU A 202 -6.29 -15.02 -6.01
C LEU A 202 -5.48 -14.10 -6.92
N TRP A 203 -4.22 -14.45 -7.16
CA TRP A 203 -3.31 -13.60 -7.91
C TRP A 203 -3.58 -13.60 -9.42
N SER A 204 -4.14 -14.69 -9.97
CA SER A 204 -4.68 -14.74 -11.34
C SER A 204 -5.74 -13.67 -11.53
N GLY A 205 -6.72 -13.57 -10.61
CA GLY A 205 -7.78 -12.55 -10.70
C GLY A 205 -7.26 -11.11 -10.65
N PHE A 206 -6.21 -10.84 -9.86
CA PHE A 206 -5.55 -9.54 -9.86
C PHE A 206 -4.88 -9.22 -11.21
N SER A 207 -4.25 -10.22 -11.84
CA SER A 207 -3.62 -10.05 -13.16
C SER A 207 -4.64 -9.81 -14.28
N GLU A 208 -5.83 -10.42 -14.19
CA GLU A 208 -6.91 -10.20 -15.15
C GLU A 208 -7.43 -8.76 -15.10
N VAL A 209 -7.58 -8.19 -13.90
CA VAL A 209 -7.93 -6.78 -13.74
C VAL A 209 -6.84 -5.89 -14.32
N ALA A 210 -5.56 -6.15 -13.99
CA ALA A 210 -4.42 -5.38 -14.49
C ALA A 210 -4.31 -5.41 -16.03
N ALA A 211 -4.60 -6.56 -16.66
CA ALA A 211 -4.56 -6.72 -18.10
C ALA A 211 -5.50 -5.76 -18.86
N THR A 212 -6.55 -5.28 -18.20
CA THR A 212 -7.52 -4.33 -18.77
C THR A 212 -7.31 -2.88 -18.30
N ASN A 213 -6.42 -2.64 -17.33
CA ASN A 213 -6.13 -1.31 -16.83
C ASN A 213 -5.09 -0.63 -17.73
N PRO A 214 -5.41 0.48 -18.42
CA PRO A 214 -4.47 1.18 -19.31
C PRO A 214 -3.21 1.70 -18.60
N HIS A 215 -3.29 1.88 -17.28
CA HIS A 215 -2.20 2.37 -16.43
C HIS A 215 -1.38 1.25 -15.79
N ALA A 216 -1.78 -0.01 -15.92
CA ALA A 216 -1.03 -1.12 -15.36
C ALA A 216 0.33 -1.30 -16.03
N TRP A 217 1.38 -1.52 -15.25
CA TRP A 217 2.72 -1.74 -15.78
C TRP A 217 2.82 -3.04 -16.59
N ILE A 218 2.24 -4.12 -16.06
CA ILE A 218 2.13 -5.44 -16.70
C ILE A 218 0.66 -5.63 -17.10
N GLN A 219 0.39 -5.53 -18.40
CA GLN A 219 -0.94 -5.71 -18.99
C GLN A 219 -1.09 -7.14 -19.56
N GLN A 220 -0.77 -8.13 -18.72
CA GLN A 220 -0.88 -9.54 -19.07
C GLN A 220 -1.64 -10.26 -17.96
N ALA A 221 -2.66 -11.03 -18.35
CA ALA A 221 -3.30 -11.98 -17.47
C ALA A 221 -2.45 -13.26 -17.40
N TYR A 222 -2.32 -13.81 -16.20
CA TYR A 222 -1.62 -15.06 -15.93
C TYR A 222 -2.60 -16.05 -15.34
N SER A 223 -2.57 -17.29 -15.83
CA SER A 223 -3.34 -18.38 -15.23
C SER A 223 -2.79 -18.78 -13.86
N PRO A 224 -3.60 -19.44 -13.00
CA PRO A 224 -3.12 -19.95 -11.72
C PRO A 224 -1.91 -20.88 -11.89
N ALA A 225 -1.89 -21.72 -12.93
CA ALA A 225 -0.78 -22.63 -13.21
C ALA A 225 0.55 -21.90 -13.49
N GLU A 226 0.52 -20.74 -14.15
CA GLU A 226 1.71 -19.92 -14.42
C GLU A 226 2.24 -19.21 -13.17
N LEU A 227 1.38 -18.97 -12.18
CA LEU A 227 1.71 -18.25 -10.95
C LEU A 227 2.18 -19.19 -9.83
N ARG A 228 1.61 -20.40 -9.76
CA ARG A 228 1.78 -21.34 -8.65
C ARG A 228 3.20 -21.87 -8.48
N ASP A 229 3.80 -22.35 -9.55
CA ASP A 229 5.07 -23.08 -9.53
C ASP A 229 6.22 -22.24 -10.09
N PRO A 230 7.42 -22.32 -9.49
CA PRO A 230 8.54 -21.49 -9.91
C PRO A 230 9.03 -21.87 -11.31
N THR A 231 9.35 -20.86 -12.10
CA THR A 231 10.02 -20.99 -13.40
C THR A 231 11.19 -20.00 -13.46
N PRO A 232 12.11 -20.10 -14.44
CA PRO A 232 13.18 -19.09 -14.58
C PRO A 232 12.67 -17.64 -14.70
N ALA A 233 11.47 -17.43 -15.28
CA ALA A 233 10.84 -16.12 -15.39
C ALA A 233 10.06 -15.70 -14.12
N ASN A 234 9.53 -16.67 -13.39
CA ASN A 234 8.72 -16.52 -12.18
C ASN A 234 9.33 -17.32 -11.02
N ARG A 235 10.61 -17.10 -10.72
CA ARG A 235 11.37 -17.85 -9.70
C ARG A 235 10.74 -17.76 -8.30
N MET A 236 11.08 -18.69 -7.42
CA MET A 236 10.78 -18.56 -5.99
C MET A 236 11.53 -17.38 -5.38
N VAL A 237 10.94 -16.68 -4.41
CA VAL A 237 11.60 -15.57 -3.69
C VAL A 237 11.62 -15.85 -2.20
N GLY A 238 10.44 -15.95 -1.59
CA GLY A 238 10.27 -16.29 -0.18
C GLY A 238 9.05 -17.18 -0.09
N PHE A 239 9.24 -18.45 0.25
CA PHE A 239 8.17 -19.44 0.21
C PHE A 239 6.97 -18.98 1.04
N PRO A 240 5.75 -18.94 0.48
CA PRO A 240 5.32 -19.63 -0.76
C PRO A 240 5.31 -18.77 -2.04
N TYR A 241 5.87 -17.56 -2.02
CA TYR A 241 5.72 -16.60 -3.11
C TYR A 241 6.77 -16.74 -4.21
N THR A 242 6.28 -16.93 -5.43
CA THR A 242 7.07 -16.68 -6.64
C THR A 242 7.19 -15.17 -6.92
N LYS A 243 8.10 -14.80 -7.81
CA LYS A 243 8.38 -13.41 -8.19
C LYS A 243 7.12 -12.61 -8.55
N LEU A 244 6.19 -13.21 -9.30
CA LEU A 244 4.95 -12.53 -9.72
C LEU A 244 3.96 -12.31 -8.57
N MET A 245 4.12 -12.98 -7.42
CA MET A 245 3.34 -12.74 -6.19
C MET A 245 3.97 -11.68 -5.26
N ASN A 246 5.03 -11.00 -5.71
CA ASN A 246 5.68 -9.92 -4.97
C ASN A 246 5.39 -8.57 -5.65
N ALA A 247 5.25 -7.50 -4.88
CA ALA A 247 5.08 -6.15 -5.41
C ALA A 247 6.15 -5.80 -6.46
N ASN A 248 5.73 -5.19 -7.58
CA ASN A 248 6.62 -4.79 -8.65
C ASN A 248 7.00 -3.31 -8.52
N ASN A 249 8.10 -3.04 -7.85
CA ASN A 249 8.67 -1.70 -7.75
C ASN A 249 9.55 -1.31 -8.95
N ALA A 250 9.69 -2.16 -9.97
CA ALA A 250 10.51 -1.87 -11.15
C ALA A 250 9.69 -1.08 -12.19
N VAL A 251 9.23 0.12 -11.81
CA VAL A 251 8.34 0.96 -12.61
C VAL A 251 8.82 2.41 -12.68
N GLU A 252 8.34 3.10 -13.72
CA GLU A 252 8.30 4.56 -13.82
C GLU A 252 6.83 5.00 -13.86
N GLN A 253 6.26 5.35 -12.71
CA GLN A 253 4.84 5.66 -12.57
C GLN A 253 4.62 6.87 -11.68
N ALA A 254 3.65 7.71 -12.06
CA ALA A 254 3.14 8.81 -11.26
C ALA A 254 1.61 8.75 -11.20
N GLY A 255 1.05 9.01 -10.02
CA GLY A 255 -0.39 9.03 -9.81
C GLY A 255 -0.74 10.12 -8.81
N CYS A 256 -1.79 10.88 -9.10
CA CYS A 256 -2.29 11.95 -8.24
C CYS A 256 -3.80 12.16 -8.38
N PHE A 257 -4.36 12.86 -7.40
CA PHE A 257 -5.74 13.31 -7.40
C PHE A 257 -5.85 14.68 -6.74
N VAL A 258 -6.92 15.41 -7.06
CA VAL A 258 -7.24 16.71 -6.47
C VAL A 258 -8.57 16.64 -5.74
N VAL A 259 -8.54 17.04 -4.47
CA VAL A 259 -9.73 17.23 -3.62
C VAL A 259 -9.90 18.72 -3.36
N CYS A 260 -11.14 19.21 -3.48
CA CYS A 260 -11.47 20.60 -3.17
C CYS A 260 -12.84 20.70 -2.49
N SER A 261 -13.21 21.91 -2.05
CA SER A 261 -14.56 22.17 -1.59
C SER A 261 -15.56 22.20 -2.76
N VAL A 262 -16.82 21.84 -2.51
CA VAL A 262 -17.91 22.00 -3.50
C VAL A 262 -18.00 23.45 -4.00
N ASP A 263 -17.77 24.44 -3.14
CA ASP A 263 -17.70 25.85 -3.54
C ASP A 263 -16.61 26.10 -4.58
N ARG A 264 -15.40 25.59 -4.34
CA ARG A 264 -14.28 25.73 -5.28
C ARG A 264 -14.56 24.98 -6.58
N ALA A 265 -15.13 23.78 -6.53
CA ALA A 265 -15.52 23.03 -7.72
C ALA A 265 -16.52 23.81 -8.58
N ARG A 266 -17.50 24.48 -7.97
CA ARG A 266 -18.47 25.36 -8.66
C ARG A 266 -17.82 26.60 -9.25
N GLN A 267 -16.95 27.28 -8.51
CA GLN A 267 -16.22 28.46 -8.98
C GLN A 267 -15.38 28.14 -10.22
N LEU A 268 -14.78 26.95 -10.25
CA LEU A 268 -13.99 26.44 -11.38
C LEU A 268 -14.83 25.87 -12.53
N ALA A 269 -16.17 25.91 -12.40
CA ALA A 269 -17.13 25.33 -13.33
C ALA A 269 -16.86 23.85 -13.65
N ILE A 270 -16.36 23.08 -12.67
CA ILE A 270 -16.08 21.65 -12.83
C ILE A 270 -17.41 20.91 -12.97
N PRO A 271 -17.63 20.15 -14.06
CA PRO A 271 -18.85 19.37 -14.27
C PRO A 271 -19.13 18.40 -13.11
N THR A 272 -20.39 18.30 -12.68
CA THR A 272 -20.77 17.47 -11.51
C THR A 272 -20.62 15.97 -11.75
N ASP A 273 -20.56 15.53 -13.01
CA ASP A 273 -20.23 14.13 -13.36
C ASP A 273 -18.76 13.79 -13.12
N ARG A 274 -17.91 14.79 -12.82
CA ARG A 274 -16.54 14.59 -12.32
C ARG A 274 -16.46 14.44 -10.80
N TRP A 275 -17.55 14.66 -10.07
CA TRP A 275 -17.50 14.74 -8.61
C TRP A 275 -17.61 13.35 -7.99
N VAL A 276 -16.61 12.98 -7.20
CA VAL A 276 -16.65 11.78 -6.34
C VAL A 276 -16.42 12.23 -4.91
N PHE A 277 -17.38 11.92 -4.04
CA PHE A 277 -17.38 12.29 -2.64
C PHE A 277 -16.74 11.20 -1.79
N PRO A 278 -15.74 11.54 -0.96
CA PRO A 278 -15.38 10.73 0.19
C PRO A 278 -16.54 10.75 1.20
N TRP A 279 -17.04 9.58 1.58
CA TRP A 279 -18.12 9.42 2.56
C TRP A 279 -17.56 9.31 3.98
N SER A 280 -16.49 8.55 4.13
CA SER A 280 -15.81 8.33 5.40
C SER A 280 -14.33 8.06 5.17
N GLY A 281 -13.54 8.27 6.22
CA GLY A 281 -12.16 7.83 6.26
C GLY A 281 -11.76 7.40 7.66
N THR A 282 -10.79 6.51 7.75
CA THR A 282 -10.22 6.10 9.05
C THR A 282 -8.74 5.82 8.92
N ASP A 283 -8.03 5.94 10.02
CA ASP A 283 -6.62 5.57 10.14
C ASP A 283 -6.40 4.73 11.41
N ALA A 284 -5.40 3.86 11.39
CA ALA A 284 -4.88 3.15 12.55
C ALA A 284 -3.52 2.52 12.22
N HIS A 285 -2.76 2.11 13.21
CA HIS A 285 -1.60 1.26 13.04
C HIS A 285 -1.62 0.07 14.02
N GLU A 286 -1.09 -1.05 13.56
CA GLU A 286 -0.84 -2.23 14.40
C GLU A 286 0.09 -1.90 15.56
N HIS A 287 0.20 -2.81 16.52
CA HIS A 287 1.39 -2.86 17.35
C HIS A 287 2.63 -2.86 16.46
N TRP A 288 3.45 -1.83 16.70
CA TRP A 288 4.33 -1.28 15.67
C TRP A 288 5.31 -2.32 15.10
N PHE A 289 6.05 -2.97 15.99
CA PHE A 289 7.00 -4.02 15.65
C PHE A 289 6.30 -5.35 15.46
N VAL A 290 6.68 -6.08 14.41
CA VAL A 290 6.10 -7.38 14.08
C VAL A 290 6.27 -8.37 15.24
N SER A 291 7.43 -8.35 15.90
CA SER A 291 7.71 -9.12 17.12
C SER A 291 6.71 -8.91 18.25
N HIS A 292 6.11 -7.73 18.37
CA HIS A 292 5.15 -7.40 19.44
C HIS A 292 3.70 -7.75 19.10
N ARG A 293 3.39 -8.15 17.86
CA ARG A 293 2.00 -8.48 17.50
C ARG A 293 1.53 -9.75 18.19
N TRP A 294 0.30 -9.77 18.67
CA TRP A 294 -0.25 -10.93 19.36
C TRP A 294 -0.27 -12.19 18.48
N ASN A 295 -0.69 -12.00 17.22
CA ASN A 295 -0.78 -13.02 16.19
C ASN A 295 -0.18 -12.47 14.88
N LEU A 296 0.49 -13.31 14.10
CA LEU A 296 1.07 -12.95 12.79
C LEU A 296 0.13 -13.30 11.63
N ALA A 297 -0.97 -14.00 11.88
CA ALA A 297 -2.01 -14.31 10.91
C ALA A 297 -3.13 -13.26 10.86
N GLU A 298 -3.15 -12.27 11.77
CA GLU A 298 -4.23 -11.29 11.94
C GLU A 298 -3.71 -9.85 11.86
N ALA A 299 -4.62 -8.92 11.57
CA ALA A 299 -4.36 -7.48 11.62
C ALA A 299 -5.55 -6.74 12.29
N PRO A 300 -5.61 -6.73 13.63
CA PRO A 300 -6.70 -6.09 14.37
C PRO A 300 -6.90 -4.60 14.08
N ALA A 301 -5.87 -3.85 13.70
CA ALA A 301 -6.00 -2.46 13.30
C ALA A 301 -6.81 -2.33 12.00
N ILE A 302 -6.64 -3.26 11.05
CA ILE A 302 -7.50 -3.33 9.85
C ILE A 302 -8.94 -3.63 10.25
N ARG A 303 -9.16 -4.57 11.18
CA ARG A 303 -10.50 -4.94 11.65
C ARG A 303 -11.24 -3.74 12.25
N LEU A 304 -10.58 -3.02 13.15
CA LEU A 304 -11.17 -1.90 13.87
C LEU A 304 -11.39 -0.69 12.95
N ALA A 305 -10.36 -0.26 12.21
CA ALA A 305 -10.47 0.91 11.33
C ALA A 305 -11.36 0.62 10.11
N GLY A 306 -11.24 -0.55 9.48
CA GLY A 306 -12.07 -0.95 8.35
C GLY A 306 -13.55 -1.01 8.71
N ARG A 307 -13.90 -1.58 9.87
CA ARG A 307 -15.27 -1.57 10.38
C ARG A 307 -15.75 -0.15 10.65
N ALA A 308 -14.95 0.68 11.32
CA ALA A 308 -15.30 2.07 11.60
C ALA A 308 -15.54 2.86 10.31
N ALA A 309 -14.78 2.63 9.23
CA ALA A 309 -15.00 3.27 7.94
C ALA A 309 -16.38 2.94 7.36
N LEU A 310 -16.79 1.67 7.40
CA LEU A 310 -18.11 1.22 6.94
C LEU A 310 -19.25 1.75 7.83
N GLU A 311 -19.08 1.72 9.15
CA GLU A 311 -20.04 2.27 10.11
C GLU A 311 -20.24 3.78 9.93
N LEU A 312 -19.15 4.53 9.69
CA LEU A 312 -19.22 5.97 9.42
C LEU A 312 -19.93 6.29 8.10
N ALA A 313 -19.76 5.44 7.08
CA ALA A 313 -20.47 5.54 5.81
C ALA A 313 -21.93 5.05 5.90
N GLY A 314 -22.28 4.28 6.94
CA GLY A 314 -23.62 3.72 7.14
C GLY A 314 -23.94 2.57 6.18
N VAL A 315 -22.94 1.78 5.78
CA VAL A 315 -23.04 0.72 4.77
C VAL A 315 -22.40 -0.57 5.24
N GLY A 316 -22.80 -1.71 4.67
CA GLY A 316 -22.17 -3.01 4.84
C GLY A 316 -21.20 -3.35 3.70
N VAL A 317 -20.44 -4.44 3.87
CA VAL A 317 -19.51 -4.94 2.83
C VAL A 317 -20.21 -5.33 1.53
N ASP A 318 -21.47 -5.76 1.61
CA ASP A 318 -22.28 -6.18 0.46
C ASP A 318 -22.80 -4.99 -0.36
N ASP A 319 -22.82 -3.79 0.22
CA ASP A 319 -23.20 -2.55 -0.48
C ASP A 319 -22.05 -2.01 -1.36
N LEU A 320 -20.83 -2.49 -1.14
CA LEU A 320 -19.66 -2.08 -1.92
C LEU A 320 -19.70 -2.75 -3.29
N ALA A 321 -19.88 -1.97 -4.34
CA ALA A 321 -19.78 -2.48 -5.72
C ALA A 321 -18.31 -2.69 -6.11
N HIS A 322 -17.45 -1.75 -5.72
CA HIS A 322 -16.04 -1.70 -6.11
C HIS A 322 -15.12 -1.74 -4.89
N VAL A 323 -14.04 -2.51 -4.97
CA VAL A 323 -13.07 -2.63 -3.87
C VAL A 323 -11.66 -2.60 -4.44
N ASP A 324 -10.78 -1.85 -3.80
CA ASP A 324 -9.34 -1.98 -4.00
C ASP A 324 -8.63 -2.21 -2.65
N VAL A 325 -8.25 -3.46 -2.42
CA VAL A 325 -7.44 -3.85 -1.27
C VAL A 325 -5.96 -3.68 -1.62
N TYR A 326 -5.23 -2.96 -0.77
CA TYR A 326 -3.77 -2.84 -0.90
C TYR A 326 -3.10 -4.21 -0.95
N SER A 327 -2.28 -4.44 -1.98
CA SER A 327 -1.91 -5.77 -2.45
C SER A 327 -0.43 -5.92 -2.75
N CYS A 328 0.44 -5.53 -1.81
CA CYS A 328 1.89 -5.73 -1.96
C CYS A 328 2.29 -7.21 -2.01
N PHE A 329 1.52 -8.04 -1.29
CA PHE A 329 1.65 -9.50 -1.23
C PHE A 329 0.25 -10.11 -1.03
N PRO A 330 0.02 -11.36 -1.44
CA PRO A 330 -1.24 -12.06 -1.20
C PRO A 330 -1.70 -12.05 0.26
N SER A 331 -0.80 -12.23 1.24
CA SER A 331 -1.16 -12.22 2.67
C SER A 331 -1.76 -10.89 3.11
N ALA A 332 -1.30 -9.77 2.55
CA ALA A 332 -1.89 -8.47 2.85
C ALA A 332 -3.36 -8.40 2.41
N VAL A 333 -3.67 -8.96 1.24
CA VAL A 333 -5.02 -9.01 0.68
C VAL A 333 -5.90 -9.96 1.49
N GLN A 334 -5.44 -11.18 1.73
CA GLN A 334 -6.23 -12.19 2.44
C GLN A 334 -6.54 -11.76 3.88
N ILE A 335 -5.53 -11.26 4.60
CA ILE A 335 -5.73 -10.75 5.96
C ILE A 335 -6.70 -9.57 5.92
N ALA A 336 -6.48 -8.57 5.06
CA ALA A 336 -7.37 -7.42 5.02
C ALA A 336 -8.82 -7.79 4.64
N ALA A 337 -9.00 -8.67 3.65
CA ALA A 337 -10.31 -9.15 3.24
C ALA A 337 -11.03 -9.89 4.38
N ARG A 338 -10.32 -10.72 5.14
CA ARG A 338 -10.88 -11.41 6.31
C ARG A 338 -11.24 -10.43 7.43
N GLU A 339 -10.36 -9.50 7.75
CA GLU A 339 -10.56 -8.53 8.85
C GLU A 339 -11.71 -7.56 8.60
N ILE A 340 -11.94 -7.19 7.34
CA ILE A 340 -13.05 -6.31 6.93
C ILE A 340 -14.34 -7.11 6.72
N GLY A 341 -14.24 -8.42 6.43
CA GLY A 341 -15.38 -9.28 6.11
C GLY A 341 -15.76 -9.30 4.63
N LEU A 342 -14.84 -8.96 3.72
CA LEU A 342 -15.07 -8.92 2.27
C LEU A 342 -15.13 -10.32 1.62
N GLY A 343 -14.49 -11.31 2.25
CA GLY A 343 -14.22 -12.60 1.62
C GLY A 343 -13.26 -12.49 0.43
N THR A 344 -12.98 -13.62 -0.23
CA THR A 344 -12.08 -13.70 -1.40
C THR A 344 -12.78 -14.15 -2.69
N ASP A 345 -14.09 -14.39 -2.64
CA ASP A 345 -14.88 -14.90 -3.77
C ASP A 345 -15.40 -13.79 -4.70
N ARG A 346 -14.86 -12.57 -4.55
CA ARG A 346 -15.18 -11.38 -5.33
C ARG A 346 -13.89 -10.70 -5.81
N PRO A 347 -13.95 -9.84 -6.84
CA PRO A 347 -12.83 -8.97 -7.17
C PRO A 347 -12.45 -8.08 -5.97
N LEU A 348 -11.17 -8.12 -5.59
CA LEU A 348 -10.60 -7.34 -4.48
C LEU A 348 -9.70 -6.20 -4.96
N THR A 349 -9.71 -5.92 -6.26
CA THR A 349 -9.00 -4.78 -6.86
C THR A 349 -9.76 -4.24 -8.06
N VAL A 350 -9.72 -2.93 -8.24
CA VAL A 350 -10.09 -2.27 -9.50
C VAL A 350 -8.86 -1.87 -10.32
N THR A 351 -7.69 -1.86 -9.68
CA THR A 351 -6.42 -1.39 -10.24
C THR A 351 -5.59 -2.53 -10.84
N GLY A 352 -5.66 -3.73 -10.27
CA GLY A 352 -4.86 -4.90 -10.64
C GLY A 352 -3.69 -5.22 -9.70
N GLY A 353 -3.57 -4.48 -8.60
CA GLY A 353 -2.59 -4.71 -7.52
C GLY A 353 -1.12 -4.45 -7.84
N LEU A 354 -0.29 -4.40 -6.79
CA LEU A 354 1.08 -3.89 -6.88
C LEU A 354 2.02 -4.77 -7.73
N SER A 355 1.73 -6.06 -7.91
CA SER A 355 2.53 -6.91 -8.80
C SER A 355 2.35 -6.56 -10.27
N PHE A 356 1.12 -6.27 -10.68
CA PHE A 356 0.79 -6.16 -12.10
C PHE A 356 0.52 -4.72 -12.52
N ALA A 357 -0.32 -4.00 -11.77
CA ALA A 357 -0.55 -2.57 -11.98
C ALA A 357 0.75 -1.76 -11.83
N GLY A 358 1.69 -2.28 -11.03
CA GLY A 358 2.93 -1.63 -10.66
C GLY A 358 2.81 -1.06 -9.24
N GLY A 359 3.89 -1.21 -8.48
CA GLY A 359 3.99 -0.75 -7.10
C GLY A 359 5.04 0.34 -6.99
N PRO A 360 4.74 1.61 -7.33
CA PRO A 360 5.66 2.73 -7.18
C PRO A 360 5.86 3.07 -5.69
N TRP A 361 6.47 2.14 -4.95
CA TRP A 361 6.75 2.18 -3.52
C TRP A 361 5.55 2.69 -2.70
N ASN A 362 5.63 3.92 -2.24
CA ASN A 362 4.66 4.53 -1.35
C ASN A 362 3.38 5.00 -2.09
N ASN A 363 3.39 5.08 -3.42
CA ASN A 363 2.37 5.78 -4.18
C ASN A 363 1.32 4.89 -4.88
N TYR A 364 1.31 3.57 -4.66
CA TYR A 364 0.29 2.70 -5.27
C TYR A 364 -1.15 3.21 -5.02
N VAL A 365 -1.45 3.67 -3.79
CA VAL A 365 -2.82 4.04 -3.42
C VAL A 365 -3.30 5.30 -4.14
N SER A 366 -2.41 6.16 -4.63
CA SER A 366 -2.83 7.27 -5.50
C SER A 366 -3.39 6.77 -6.84
N HIS A 367 -2.82 5.69 -7.40
CA HIS A 367 -3.38 5.01 -8.58
C HIS A 367 -4.68 4.27 -8.25
N SER A 368 -4.77 3.68 -7.05
CA SER A 368 -5.98 3.01 -6.57
C SER A 368 -7.16 3.98 -6.43
N ILE A 369 -6.95 5.13 -5.78
CA ILE A 369 -7.96 6.20 -5.66
C ILE A 369 -8.34 6.74 -7.04
N ALA A 370 -7.36 6.99 -7.91
CA ALA A 370 -7.62 7.49 -9.25
C ALA A 370 -8.47 6.51 -10.08
N THR A 371 -8.11 5.22 -10.08
CA THR A 371 -8.89 4.17 -10.75
C THR A 371 -10.27 4.02 -10.12
N MET A 372 -10.39 4.09 -8.79
CA MET A 372 -11.68 4.02 -8.10
C MET A 372 -12.60 5.18 -8.51
N VAL A 373 -12.08 6.40 -8.58
CA VAL A 373 -12.83 7.58 -9.04
C VAL A 373 -13.35 7.38 -10.47
N GLU A 374 -12.52 6.87 -11.39
CA GLU A 374 -12.93 6.57 -12.76
C GLU A 374 -14.05 5.50 -12.80
N ARG A 375 -13.91 4.43 -12.01
CA ARG A 375 -14.92 3.37 -11.91
C ARG A 375 -16.25 3.91 -11.39
N LEU A 376 -16.24 4.70 -10.32
CA LEU A 376 -17.45 5.27 -9.71
C LEU A 376 -18.14 6.30 -10.61
N ARG A 377 -17.39 7.03 -11.44
CA ARG A 377 -17.97 7.91 -12.47
C ARG A 377 -18.62 7.10 -13.59
N GLY A 378 -18.04 5.96 -13.97
CA GLY A 378 -18.60 5.02 -14.95
C GLY A 378 -19.79 4.20 -14.43
N ASP A 379 -19.91 4.06 -13.11
CA ASP A 379 -20.98 3.33 -12.41
C ASP A 379 -21.62 4.23 -11.34
N ALA A 380 -22.21 5.35 -11.81
CA ALA A 380 -22.69 6.40 -10.93
C ALA A 380 -23.75 5.92 -9.93
N GLY A 381 -23.62 6.33 -8.68
CA GLY A 381 -24.46 5.90 -7.56
C GLY A 381 -23.90 4.72 -6.76
N SER A 382 -22.95 3.96 -7.33
CA SER A 382 -22.30 2.85 -6.62
C SER A 382 -21.36 3.33 -5.51
N LEU A 383 -20.93 2.39 -4.66
CA LEU A 383 -20.00 2.60 -3.56
C LEU A 383 -18.68 1.88 -3.82
N GLY A 384 -17.58 2.57 -3.50
CA GLY A 384 -16.22 2.08 -3.61
C GLY A 384 -15.50 2.09 -2.27
N LEU A 385 -14.70 1.06 -1.99
CA LEU A 385 -13.77 1.02 -0.85
C LEU A 385 -12.32 0.97 -1.35
N VAL A 386 -11.48 1.87 -0.84
CA VAL A 386 -10.02 1.77 -0.99
C VAL A 386 -9.39 1.50 0.37
N THR A 387 -8.52 0.51 0.43
CA THR A 387 -7.66 0.25 1.59
C THR A 387 -6.22 0.63 1.27
N ALA A 388 -5.53 1.16 2.26
CA ALA A 388 -4.17 1.65 2.13
C ALA A 388 -3.32 1.04 3.24
N ASN A 389 -2.15 0.52 2.88
CA ASN A 389 -1.24 -0.15 3.83
C ASN A 389 0.19 0.36 3.69
N GLY A 390 0.85 0.58 4.83
CA GLY A 390 2.26 0.96 4.93
C GLY A 390 3.04 0.05 5.87
N GLY A 391 4.29 -0.23 5.52
CA GLY A 391 5.16 -1.10 6.33
C GLY A 391 4.83 -2.59 6.17
N PHE A 392 4.85 -3.33 7.27
CA PHE A 392 4.60 -4.78 7.30
C PHE A 392 3.20 -5.07 7.83
N LEU A 393 2.13 -4.66 7.12
CA LEU A 393 0.80 -4.53 7.74
C LEU A 393 0.86 -3.64 8.98
N THR A 394 1.61 -2.54 8.94
CA THR A 394 1.83 -1.73 10.15
C THR A 394 0.86 -0.58 10.22
N LYS A 395 0.68 0.16 9.13
CA LYS A 395 -0.13 1.38 9.08
C LYS A 395 -1.27 1.21 8.10
N HIS A 396 -2.45 1.65 8.46
CA HIS A 396 -3.67 1.44 7.70
C HIS A 396 -4.46 2.74 7.55
N ALA A 397 -5.01 2.95 6.37
CA ALA A 397 -5.97 4.00 6.11
C ALA A 397 -7.04 3.49 5.15
N PHE A 398 -8.27 3.98 5.31
CA PHE A 398 -9.43 3.54 4.55
C PHE A 398 -10.23 4.75 4.05
N GLY A 399 -10.91 4.58 2.91
CA GLY A 399 -11.87 5.54 2.38
C GLY A 399 -13.03 4.85 1.68
N VAL A 400 -14.25 5.31 1.97
CA VAL A 400 -15.46 4.93 1.23
C VAL A 400 -15.86 6.08 0.31
N TYR A 401 -16.24 5.79 -0.92
CA TYR A 401 -16.44 6.77 -2.00
C TYR A 401 -17.73 6.52 -2.77
N SER A 402 -18.37 7.60 -3.22
CA SER A 402 -19.45 7.53 -4.21
C SER A 402 -19.55 8.83 -5.02
N THR A 403 -20.14 8.77 -6.22
CA THR A 403 -20.61 9.95 -6.94
C THR A 403 -21.87 10.56 -6.30
N THR A 404 -22.59 9.78 -5.47
CA THR A 404 -23.69 10.29 -4.65
C THR A 404 -23.10 11.07 -3.47
N PRO A 405 -23.57 12.30 -3.18
CA PRO A 405 -23.16 13.02 -1.98
C PRO A 405 -23.46 12.21 -0.71
N PRO A 406 -22.60 12.29 0.33
CA PRO A 406 -22.79 11.48 1.52
C PRO A 406 -24.05 11.92 2.29
N PRO A 407 -24.75 10.99 2.96
CA PRO A 407 -25.97 11.31 3.72
C PRO A 407 -25.70 12.19 4.94
N THR A 408 -24.45 12.21 5.41
CA THR A 408 -23.93 13.10 6.45
C THR A 408 -22.63 13.74 5.98
N ALA A 409 -22.21 14.84 6.59
CA ALA A 409 -20.89 15.41 6.33
C ALA A 409 -19.78 14.34 6.49
N PHE A 410 -18.68 14.47 5.75
CA PHE A 410 -17.54 13.57 5.87
C PHE A 410 -17.09 13.46 7.32
N ARG A 411 -16.78 12.24 7.75
CA ARG A 411 -16.29 11.93 9.09
C ARG A 411 -15.02 11.11 9.00
N HIS A 412 -14.11 11.40 9.93
CA HIS A 412 -12.87 10.67 10.13
C HIS A 412 -12.79 10.15 11.56
N VAL A 413 -12.30 8.92 11.73
CA VAL A 413 -11.95 8.34 13.02
C VAL A 413 -10.55 7.76 12.97
N ASP A 414 -9.73 8.11 13.95
CA ASP A 414 -8.49 7.41 14.27
C ASP A 414 -8.80 6.32 15.31
N ALA A 415 -8.64 5.05 14.93
CA ALA A 415 -8.96 3.90 15.78
C ALA A 415 -7.79 3.48 16.69
N GLN A 416 -6.70 4.27 16.77
CA GLN A 416 -5.48 3.88 17.46
C GLN A 416 -5.69 3.53 18.94
N ALA A 417 -6.51 4.31 19.65
CA ALA A 417 -6.75 4.10 21.07
C ALA A 417 -7.40 2.73 21.38
N ASP A 418 -8.15 2.17 20.44
CA ASP A 418 -8.76 0.85 20.58
C ASP A 418 -7.73 -0.26 20.27
N VAL A 419 -6.87 -0.03 19.27
CA VAL A 419 -5.76 -0.95 18.94
C VAL A 419 -4.77 -1.05 20.10
N ASP A 420 -4.38 0.07 20.71
CA ASP A 420 -3.39 0.13 21.79
C ASP A 420 -3.81 -0.62 23.06
N ARG A 421 -5.12 -0.89 23.24
CA ARG A 421 -5.64 -1.67 24.36
C ARG A 421 -5.60 -3.18 24.12
N LEU A 422 -5.34 -3.61 22.89
CA LEU A 422 -5.26 -5.02 22.55
C LEU A 422 -3.99 -5.65 23.16
N PRO A 423 -3.98 -6.97 23.39
CA PRO A 423 -2.78 -7.64 23.88
C PRO A 423 -1.62 -7.53 22.88
N ARG A 424 -0.40 -7.49 23.43
CA ARG A 424 0.85 -7.52 22.66
C ARG A 424 1.83 -8.49 23.30
N ARG A 425 2.81 -8.95 22.52
CA ARG A 425 3.94 -9.76 22.98
C ARG A 425 5.17 -8.89 23.23
N GLU A 426 6.14 -9.46 23.93
CA GLU A 426 7.49 -8.92 24.03
C GLU A 426 8.45 -9.75 23.17
N LEU A 427 9.53 -9.13 22.70
CA LEU A 427 10.62 -9.79 22.00
C LEU A 427 11.66 -10.32 23.01
N ALA A 428 12.03 -11.59 22.88
CA ALA A 428 13.22 -12.15 23.49
C ALA A 428 14.38 -12.08 22.48
N GLU A 429 15.38 -11.23 22.75
CA GLU A 429 16.48 -10.97 21.81
C GLU A 429 17.58 -12.04 21.85
N VAL A 430 17.88 -12.56 23.05
CA VAL A 430 18.85 -13.63 23.29
C VAL A 430 18.11 -14.79 23.95
N VAL A 431 18.14 -15.95 23.30
CA VAL A 431 17.46 -17.17 23.73
C VAL A 431 18.46 -18.30 23.62
N ASP A 432 18.50 -19.17 24.62
CA ASP A 432 19.19 -20.46 24.57
C ASP A 432 18.22 -21.46 25.19
N GLY A 433 17.49 -22.18 24.35
CA GLY A 433 16.46 -23.06 24.88
C GLY A 433 15.33 -23.45 23.95
N PRO A 434 14.36 -24.20 24.52
CA PRO A 434 13.24 -24.75 23.77
C PRO A 434 12.29 -23.63 23.32
N VAL A 435 11.81 -23.78 22.10
CA VAL A 435 10.80 -22.90 21.50
C VAL A 435 9.76 -23.70 20.73
N THR A 436 8.66 -23.06 20.38
CA THR A 436 7.65 -23.60 19.46
C THR A 436 7.56 -22.71 18.24
N VAL A 437 7.62 -23.31 17.04
CA VAL A 437 7.49 -22.55 15.78
C VAL A 437 6.09 -21.95 15.70
N GLU A 438 6.00 -20.65 15.45
CA GLU A 438 4.74 -19.95 15.18
C GLU A 438 4.50 -19.82 13.67
N THR A 439 5.54 -19.46 12.92
CA THR A 439 5.53 -19.41 11.45
C THR A 439 6.97 -19.37 10.95
N SER A 440 7.15 -19.61 9.65
CA SER A 440 8.45 -19.65 9.00
C SER A 440 8.37 -19.23 7.54
N THR A 441 9.51 -18.87 6.98
CA THR A 441 9.70 -18.77 5.53
C THR A 441 11.09 -19.28 5.15
N VAL A 442 11.22 -19.74 3.91
CA VAL A 442 12.51 -20.04 3.30
C VAL A 442 12.72 -19.07 2.15
N VAL A 443 13.79 -18.29 2.24
CA VAL A 443 14.24 -17.35 1.21
C VAL A 443 15.07 -18.12 0.19
N HIS A 444 14.83 -17.81 -1.08
CA HIS A 444 15.48 -18.46 -2.21
C HIS A 444 16.26 -17.43 -3.04
N ASP A 445 17.30 -17.91 -3.72
CA ASP A 445 18.18 -17.09 -4.55
C ASP A 445 17.57 -16.76 -5.94
N ARG A 446 18.39 -16.44 -6.95
CA ARG A 446 17.90 -16.11 -8.30
C ARG A 446 17.58 -17.35 -9.13
N GLU A 447 18.08 -18.50 -8.72
CA GLU A 447 17.96 -19.80 -9.36
C GLU A 447 16.82 -20.63 -8.72
N SER A 448 16.21 -20.13 -7.63
CA SER A 448 15.19 -20.78 -6.80
C SER A 448 15.77 -21.84 -5.86
N GLU A 449 17.05 -21.77 -5.52
CA GLU A 449 17.64 -22.64 -4.49
C GLU A 449 17.42 -22.04 -3.09
N PRO A 450 17.10 -22.85 -2.07
CA PRO A 450 16.98 -22.39 -0.68
C PRO A 450 18.29 -21.78 -0.16
N GLU A 451 18.24 -20.53 0.31
CA GLU A 451 19.41 -19.80 0.83
C GLU A 451 19.41 -19.76 2.37
N LYS A 452 18.26 -19.43 2.96
CA LYS A 452 18.09 -19.33 4.42
C LYS A 452 16.63 -19.50 4.85
N ALA A 453 16.43 -20.08 6.02
CA ALA A 453 15.17 -20.05 6.75
C ALA A 453 15.12 -18.88 7.74
N ILE A 454 13.92 -18.34 7.93
CA ILE A 454 13.58 -17.42 9.02
C ILE A 454 12.40 -18.03 9.76
N THR A 455 12.47 -18.07 11.10
CA THR A 455 11.40 -18.59 11.96
C THR A 455 10.98 -17.53 12.98
N ALA A 456 9.67 -17.35 13.13
CA ALA A 456 9.10 -16.73 14.31
C ALA A 456 8.78 -17.86 15.31
N CYS A 457 9.33 -17.76 16.51
CA CYS A 457 9.21 -18.78 17.53
C CYS A 457 8.60 -18.21 18.81
N ARG A 458 7.88 -19.03 19.58
CA ARG A 458 7.32 -18.68 20.89
C ARG A 458 8.05 -19.44 21.99
N LEU A 459 8.41 -18.72 23.05
CA LEU A 459 8.92 -19.31 24.29
C LEU A 459 7.75 -19.78 25.18
N PRO A 460 8.00 -20.67 26.16
CA PRO A 460 6.98 -21.09 27.13
C PRO A 460 6.34 -19.95 27.93
N ASP A 461 7.04 -18.82 28.10
CA ASP A 461 6.54 -17.61 28.78
C ASP A 461 5.71 -16.69 27.86
N GLY A 462 5.53 -17.06 26.60
CA GLY A 462 4.71 -16.34 25.62
C GLY A 462 5.43 -15.23 24.84
N ARG A 463 6.71 -14.93 25.15
CA ARG A 463 7.53 -14.02 24.34
C ARG A 463 7.83 -14.61 22.97
N ARG A 464 8.03 -13.73 21.98
CA ARG A 464 8.46 -14.13 20.64
C ARG A 464 9.97 -14.04 20.51
N ALA A 465 10.58 -14.92 19.74
CA ALA A 465 11.97 -14.85 19.33
C ALA A 465 12.10 -15.10 17.82
N TRP A 466 13.13 -14.54 17.21
CA TRP A 466 13.47 -14.74 15.81
C TRP A 466 14.62 -15.73 15.70
N GLY A 467 14.46 -16.76 14.87
CA GLY A 467 15.49 -17.74 14.54
C GLY A 467 15.82 -17.75 13.06
N GLY A 468 17.02 -18.21 12.73
CA GLY A 468 17.46 -18.44 11.35
C GLY A 468 18.12 -19.81 11.20
N SER A 469 18.11 -20.38 10.00
CA SER A 469 18.87 -21.60 9.72
C SER A 469 19.31 -21.64 8.26
N THR A 470 20.49 -22.20 8.01
CA THR A 470 20.98 -22.55 6.67
C THR A 470 21.13 -24.05 6.50
N ASP A 471 20.64 -24.84 7.47
CA ASP A 471 20.60 -26.29 7.38
C ASP A 471 19.58 -26.71 6.32
N ILE A 472 20.04 -27.51 5.35
CA ILE A 472 19.24 -27.94 4.22
C ILE A 472 18.06 -28.82 4.63
N ASP A 473 18.21 -29.62 5.69
CA ASP A 473 17.16 -30.52 6.15
C ASP A 473 16.09 -29.73 6.92
N VAL A 474 16.50 -28.70 7.68
CA VAL A 474 15.56 -27.73 8.27
C VAL A 474 14.77 -27.01 7.17
N MET A 475 15.46 -26.45 6.16
CA MET A 475 14.79 -25.73 5.07
C MET A 475 13.82 -26.62 4.28
N LYS A 476 14.20 -27.87 3.99
CA LYS A 476 13.31 -28.84 3.33
C LYS A 476 12.05 -29.11 4.14
N LEU A 477 12.17 -29.34 5.45
CA LEU A 477 11.02 -29.57 6.32
C LEU A 477 10.07 -28.37 6.31
N LEU A 478 10.61 -27.14 6.39
CA LEU A 478 9.80 -25.91 6.43
C LEU A 478 8.97 -25.66 5.16
N VAL A 479 9.37 -26.20 4.01
CA VAL A 479 8.65 -26.02 2.73
C VAL A 479 7.81 -27.24 2.32
N SER A 480 7.92 -28.37 3.03
CA SER A 480 7.25 -29.63 2.64
C SER A 480 6.32 -30.20 3.72
N GLU A 481 6.43 -29.76 4.98
CA GLU A 481 5.61 -30.24 6.08
C GLU A 481 4.94 -29.09 6.83
N GLU A 482 3.85 -29.38 7.55
CA GLU A 482 3.33 -28.45 8.56
C GLU A 482 4.33 -28.39 9.72
N THR A 483 4.81 -27.17 10.00
CA THR A 483 5.81 -26.93 11.05
C THR A 483 5.35 -25.96 12.12
N ALA A 484 4.26 -25.23 11.92
CA ALA A 484 3.65 -24.43 12.97
C ALA A 484 3.21 -25.34 14.13
N GLY A 485 3.56 -24.95 15.35
CA GLY A 485 3.31 -25.73 16.56
C GLY A 485 4.36 -26.81 16.84
N ARG A 486 5.33 -27.07 15.95
CA ARG A 486 6.40 -28.04 16.24
C ARG A 486 7.39 -27.47 17.26
N PRO A 487 7.96 -28.34 18.12
CA PRO A 487 9.04 -27.96 19.01
C PRO A 487 10.33 -27.72 18.21
N GLY A 488 11.16 -26.84 18.74
CA GLY A 488 12.51 -26.60 18.26
C GLY A 488 13.39 -26.01 19.35
N HIS A 489 14.60 -25.62 18.97
CA HIS A 489 15.58 -25.00 19.85
C HIS A 489 16.21 -23.80 19.15
N LEU A 490 16.47 -22.74 19.93
CA LEU A 490 17.32 -21.62 19.51
C LEU A 490 18.56 -21.62 20.39
N ASP A 491 19.73 -21.50 19.75
CA ASP A 491 20.99 -21.18 20.44
C ASP A 491 21.13 -19.65 20.67
N PRO A 492 22.10 -19.18 21.47
CA PRO A 492 22.31 -17.75 21.71
C PRO A 492 22.48 -16.91 20.43
N GLU A 493 23.10 -17.49 19.39
CA GLU A 493 23.27 -16.93 18.06
C GLU A 493 21.97 -16.95 17.23
N GLY A 494 20.91 -17.55 17.77
CA GLY A 494 19.58 -17.84 17.21
C GLY A 494 19.57 -18.65 15.92
N THR A 495 20.50 -19.58 15.83
CA THR A 495 20.36 -20.73 14.95
C THR A 495 19.18 -21.56 15.42
N PHE A 496 18.26 -21.86 14.50
CA PHE A 496 17.09 -22.69 14.74
C PHE A 496 17.31 -24.14 14.28
N THR A 497 16.93 -25.09 15.13
CA THR A 497 16.83 -26.51 14.80
C THR A 497 15.53 -27.11 15.33
N PHE A 498 15.02 -28.14 14.64
CA PHE A 498 13.92 -28.96 15.16
C PHE A 498 14.42 -29.92 16.25
N THR A 499 13.56 -30.23 17.22
CA THR A 499 13.85 -31.14 18.34
C THR A 499 12.92 -32.34 18.41
#